data_AF-A0A6G0UVK4-F1
#
_entry.id   AF-A0A6G0UVK4-F1
#
_cell.length_a   1.000
_cell.length_b   1.000
_cell.length_c   1.000
_cell.angle_alpha   90.00
_cell.angle_beta   90.00
_cell.angle_gamma   90.00
#
_symmetry.space_group_name_H-M   'P 1'
#
loop_
_entity.id
_entity.type
_entity.pdbx_description
1 polymer ?
#
loop_
_entity_poly.entity_id
_entity_poly.type
_entity_poly.pdbx_seq_one_letter_code
_entity_poly.pdbx_strand_id
1 'polypeptide(L)'
;MILADTHLLGKIKGHWLDKLRREWQMRRCFQTAVSWLNPDAVFFLGDVFDEGQWATDDDFEVYSARFEELFSVPESTERFVVVGNHDAGFHYALMPPHLDRFSKKFKTKNTVDHVEVGGNHFVLINSMAMEGDGCSLCFSAEEEIRKLKKRFDCSLNRACESGFRSNYSRPVLMQHFPLFRESDEVCENAEDLAPDDILEEILQLLRVYCSFFLLEEQQMAVLLALDDISRRDENFEVYDAT
;
A
#
# COMPACT_ATOMS: atom_id res chain seq x y z
N MET A 1 -10.26 -8.45 4.34
CA MET A 1 -9.35 -9.33 3.56
C MET A 1 -8.25 -8.46 2.97
N ILE A 2 -7.01 -8.94 2.90
CA ILE A 2 -5.85 -8.15 2.47
C ILE A 2 -5.07 -8.98 1.44
N LEU A 3 -4.67 -8.35 0.34
CA LEU A 3 -3.89 -8.92 -0.75
C LEU A 3 -2.81 -7.91 -1.16
N ALA A 4 -1.79 -8.39 -1.86
CA ALA A 4 -0.77 -7.58 -2.52
C ALA A 4 -0.18 -8.39 -3.69
N ASP A 5 0.71 -7.77 -4.46
CA ASP A 5 1.59 -8.45 -5.43
C ASP A 5 0.81 -9.34 -6.40
N THR A 6 -0.30 -8.81 -6.91
CA THR A 6 -1.09 -9.54 -7.90
C THR A 6 -0.38 -9.58 -9.25
N HIS A 7 0.50 -8.61 -9.53
CA HIS A 7 1.33 -8.50 -10.74
C HIS A 7 0.56 -8.90 -12.01
N LEU A 8 -0.51 -8.17 -12.31
CA LEU A 8 -1.23 -8.39 -13.55
C LEU A 8 -0.31 -8.15 -14.74
N LEU A 9 0.07 -9.25 -15.41
CA LEU A 9 0.98 -9.23 -16.54
C LEU A 9 0.45 -8.34 -17.66
N GLY A 10 1.29 -7.42 -18.11
CA GLY A 10 0.99 -6.58 -19.27
C GLY A 10 1.56 -7.14 -20.56
N LYS A 11 1.66 -6.29 -21.58
CA LYS A 11 2.07 -6.66 -22.94
C LYS A 11 3.58 -6.55 -23.17
N ILE A 12 4.30 -5.83 -22.31
CA ILE A 12 5.73 -5.53 -22.49
C ILE A 12 6.55 -6.75 -22.06
N LYS A 13 6.35 -7.23 -20.83
CA LYS A 13 7.09 -8.38 -20.28
C LYS A 13 6.28 -9.67 -20.21
N GLY A 14 4.95 -9.59 -20.28
CA GLY A 14 4.06 -10.74 -20.08
C GLY A 14 3.96 -11.71 -21.26
N HIS A 15 4.10 -13.02 -21.00
CA HIS A 15 3.78 -14.06 -21.97
C HIS A 15 2.28 -14.43 -21.92
N TRP A 16 1.61 -14.51 -23.08
CA TRP A 16 0.15 -14.68 -23.15
C TRP A 16 -0.39 -15.93 -22.43
N LEU A 17 0.34 -17.05 -22.51
CA LEU A 17 -0.08 -18.31 -21.88
C LEU A 17 0.06 -18.24 -20.36
N ASP A 18 1.11 -17.57 -19.88
CA ASP A 18 1.33 -17.39 -18.45
C ASP A 18 0.28 -16.45 -17.86
N LYS A 19 0.04 -15.32 -18.55
CA LYS A 19 -1.06 -14.40 -18.24
C LYS A 19 -2.39 -15.12 -18.12
N LEU A 20 -2.77 -15.93 -19.13
CA LEU A 20 -4.03 -16.69 -19.11
C LEU A 20 -4.12 -17.60 -17.89
N ARG A 21 -3.05 -18.32 -17.57
CA ARG A 21 -3.01 -19.25 -16.44
C ARG A 21 -3.09 -18.50 -15.10
N ARG A 22 -2.23 -17.50 -14.88
CA ARG A 22 -2.18 -16.72 -13.62
C ARG A 22 -3.51 -16.01 -13.37
N GLU A 23 -4.06 -15.32 -14.37
CA GLU A 23 -5.33 -14.60 -14.22
C GLU A 23 -6.51 -15.55 -13.96
N TRP A 24 -6.53 -16.73 -14.60
CA TRP A 24 -7.55 -17.74 -14.29
C TRP A 24 -7.47 -18.22 -12.83
N GLN A 25 -6.25 -18.48 -12.33
CA GLN A 25 -6.04 -18.90 -10.94
C GLN A 25 -6.42 -17.79 -9.96
N MET A 26 -5.96 -16.56 -10.19
CA MET A 26 -6.28 -15.40 -9.36
C MET A 26 -7.79 -15.18 -9.28
N ARG A 27 -8.50 -15.16 -10.42
CA ARG A 27 -9.95 -15.02 -10.44
C ARG A 27 -10.64 -16.12 -9.63
N ARG A 28 -10.25 -17.38 -9.82
CA ARG A 28 -10.89 -18.51 -9.12
C ARG A 28 -10.66 -18.44 -7.62
N CYS A 29 -9.42 -18.21 -7.19
CA CYS A 29 -9.08 -18.10 -5.78
C CYS A 29 -9.79 -16.90 -5.14
N PHE A 30 -9.68 -15.72 -5.74
CA PHE A 30 -10.26 -14.49 -5.19
C PHE A 30 -11.78 -14.55 -5.11
N GLN A 31 -12.47 -14.92 -6.20
CA GLN A 31 -13.93 -15.00 -6.20
C GLN A 31 -14.45 -16.04 -5.22
N THR A 32 -13.73 -17.16 -5.03
CA THR A 32 -14.07 -18.17 -4.02
C THR A 32 -13.88 -17.60 -2.61
N ALA A 33 -12.75 -16.94 -2.34
CA ALA A 33 -12.45 -16.35 -1.03
C ALA A 33 -13.47 -15.27 -0.65
N VAL A 34 -13.79 -14.35 -1.57
CA VAL A 34 -14.80 -13.31 -1.35
C VAL A 34 -16.18 -13.93 -1.09
N SER A 35 -16.59 -14.91 -1.90
CA SER A 35 -17.89 -15.56 -1.75
C SER A 35 -18.01 -16.33 -0.43
N TRP A 36 -16.92 -16.93 0.04
CA TRP A 36 -16.91 -17.75 1.25
C TRP A 36 -16.75 -16.92 2.53
N LEU A 37 -15.81 -15.97 2.52
CA LEU A 37 -15.48 -15.16 3.69
C LEU A 37 -16.41 -13.96 3.86
N ASN A 38 -17.07 -13.51 2.78
CA ASN A 38 -17.96 -12.35 2.76
C ASN A 38 -17.37 -11.12 3.49
N PRO A 39 -16.20 -10.62 3.07
CA PRO A 39 -15.49 -9.58 3.80
C PRO A 39 -16.21 -8.22 3.71
N ASP A 40 -16.17 -7.44 4.79
CA ASP A 40 -16.65 -6.04 4.79
C ASP A 40 -15.77 -5.15 3.90
N ALA A 41 -14.46 -5.42 3.86
CA ALA A 41 -13.52 -4.72 2.99
C ALA A 41 -12.40 -5.61 2.45
N VAL A 42 -11.89 -5.22 1.28
CA VAL A 42 -10.71 -5.79 0.63
C VAL A 42 -9.66 -4.70 0.41
N PHE A 43 -8.45 -4.91 0.91
CA PHE A 43 -7.31 -4.03 0.70
C PHE A 43 -6.31 -4.69 -0.25
N PHE A 44 -5.86 -3.96 -1.27
CA PHE A 44 -4.73 -4.31 -2.13
C PHE A 44 -3.55 -3.41 -1.77
N LEU A 45 -2.43 -3.99 -1.34
CA LEU A 45 -1.27 -3.26 -0.82
C LEU A 45 -0.15 -3.12 -1.87
N GLY A 46 -0.46 -2.53 -3.01
CA GLY A 46 0.51 -2.30 -4.08
C GLY A 46 0.61 -3.44 -5.09
N ASP A 47 1.39 -3.17 -6.12
CA ASP A 47 1.74 -4.04 -7.24
C ASP A 47 0.55 -4.80 -7.82
N VAL A 48 -0.44 -3.99 -8.19
CA VAL A 48 -1.59 -4.46 -8.95
C VAL A 48 -1.16 -4.86 -10.36
N PHE A 49 -0.30 -4.06 -10.99
CA PHE A 49 0.21 -4.28 -12.33
C PHE A 49 1.69 -4.58 -12.31
N ASP A 50 2.13 -5.50 -13.19
CA ASP A 50 3.54 -5.87 -13.31
C ASP A 50 4.40 -4.80 -14.03
N GLU A 51 3.75 -3.98 -14.84
CA GLU A 51 4.39 -3.00 -15.73
C GLU A 51 3.61 -1.67 -15.79
N GLY A 52 2.86 -1.32 -14.75
CA GLY A 52 2.08 -0.09 -14.67
C GLY A 52 2.93 1.17 -14.86
N GLN A 53 4.16 1.14 -14.33
CA GLN A 53 5.17 2.19 -14.46
C GLN A 53 5.66 2.40 -15.90
N TRP A 54 5.46 1.43 -16.80
CA TRP A 54 5.82 1.53 -18.22
C TRP A 54 4.59 1.57 -19.15
N ALA A 55 3.38 1.43 -18.61
CA ALA A 55 2.16 1.38 -19.38
C ALA A 55 1.83 2.73 -20.03
N THR A 56 1.36 2.72 -21.27
CA THR A 56 0.67 3.88 -21.85
C THR A 56 -0.72 4.05 -21.21
N ASP A 57 -1.39 5.18 -21.44
CA ASP A 57 -2.74 5.39 -20.89
C ASP A 57 -3.75 4.35 -21.42
N ASP A 58 -3.64 3.97 -22.69
CA ASP A 58 -4.48 2.91 -23.28
C ASP A 58 -4.20 1.56 -22.62
N ASP A 59 -2.93 1.24 -22.36
CA ASP A 59 -2.55 0.02 -21.66
C ASP A 59 -3.09 0.01 -20.23
N PHE A 60 -2.97 1.13 -19.52
CA PHE A 60 -3.47 1.27 -18.17
C PHE A 60 -5.00 1.09 -18.10
N GLU A 61 -5.76 1.61 -19.07
CA GLU A 61 -7.21 1.38 -19.13
C GLU A 61 -7.53 -0.11 -19.35
N VAL A 62 -6.81 -0.80 -20.24
CA VAL A 62 -6.97 -2.24 -20.45
C VAL A 62 -6.61 -3.03 -19.19
N TYR A 63 -5.50 -2.70 -18.53
CA TYR A 63 -5.03 -3.42 -17.34
C TYR A 63 -5.98 -3.19 -16.17
N SER A 64 -6.43 -1.96 -15.97
CA SER A 64 -7.37 -1.62 -14.90
C SER A 64 -8.76 -2.21 -15.14
N ALA A 65 -9.25 -2.29 -16.38
CA ALA A 65 -10.50 -2.99 -16.69
C ALA A 65 -10.40 -4.49 -16.38
N ARG A 66 -9.26 -5.11 -16.66
CA ARG A 66 -8.99 -6.51 -16.27
C ARG A 66 -8.94 -6.70 -14.76
N PHE A 67 -8.28 -5.80 -14.04
CA PHE A 67 -8.27 -5.81 -12.58
C PHE A 67 -9.69 -5.79 -12.01
N GLU A 68 -10.53 -4.90 -12.52
CA GLU A 68 -11.93 -4.79 -12.12
C GLU A 68 -12.73 -6.09 -12.33
N GLU A 69 -12.48 -6.79 -13.45
CA GLU A 69 -13.15 -8.07 -13.74
C GLU A 69 -12.65 -9.21 -12.83
N LEU A 70 -11.33 -9.32 -12.66
CA LEU A 70 -10.72 -10.42 -11.90
C LEU A 70 -11.04 -10.30 -10.41
N PHE A 71 -10.97 -9.07 -9.90
CA PHE A 71 -11.09 -8.73 -8.48
C PHE A 71 -12.40 -7.99 -8.16
N SER A 72 -13.49 -8.36 -8.84
CA SER A 72 -14.82 -7.84 -8.55
C SER A 72 -15.29 -8.25 -7.15
N VAL A 73 -15.86 -7.32 -6.39
CA VAL A 73 -16.44 -7.54 -5.07
C VAL A 73 -17.94 -7.18 -5.07
N PRO A 74 -18.76 -7.73 -4.15
CA PRO A 74 -20.15 -7.30 -3.97
C PRO A 74 -20.26 -5.81 -3.64
N GLU A 75 -21.39 -5.18 -3.94
CA GLU A 75 -21.64 -3.77 -3.61
C GLU A 75 -21.56 -3.45 -2.11
N SER A 76 -21.80 -4.45 -1.26
CA SER A 76 -21.68 -4.33 0.20
C SER A 76 -20.24 -4.37 0.71
N THR A 77 -19.26 -4.69 -0.14
CA THR A 77 -17.86 -4.83 0.23
C THR A 77 -17.07 -3.63 -0.29
N GLU A 78 -16.39 -2.92 0.61
CA GLU A 78 -15.50 -1.82 0.23
C GLU A 78 -14.19 -2.35 -0.34
N ARG A 79 -13.60 -1.63 -1.30
CA ARG A 79 -12.31 -2.00 -1.90
C ARG A 79 -11.37 -0.81 -1.92
N PHE A 80 -10.18 -1.00 -1.37
CA PHE A 80 -9.12 -0.01 -1.28
C PHE A 80 -7.86 -0.55 -1.95
N VAL A 81 -7.16 0.31 -2.69
CA VAL A 81 -5.95 -0.05 -3.43
C VAL A 81 -4.88 0.98 -3.14
N VAL A 82 -3.78 0.54 -2.56
CA VAL A 82 -2.56 1.31 -2.36
C VAL A 82 -1.66 1.09 -3.57
N VAL A 83 -0.91 2.12 -3.95
CA VAL A 83 0.03 2.07 -5.08
C VAL A 83 1.33 1.38 -4.66
N GLY A 84 1.87 0.53 -5.55
CA GLY A 84 3.22 -0.03 -5.43
C GLY A 84 4.20 0.53 -6.47
N ASN A 85 5.44 0.06 -6.45
CA ASN A 85 6.47 0.51 -7.38
C ASN A 85 6.23 -0.02 -8.81
N HIS A 86 5.71 -1.23 -9.01
CA HIS A 86 5.40 -1.69 -10.37
C HIS A 86 4.21 -0.94 -10.98
N ASP A 87 3.34 -0.37 -10.15
CA ASP A 87 2.18 0.41 -10.59
C ASP A 87 2.56 1.79 -11.15
N ALA A 88 3.50 2.50 -10.51
CA ALA A 88 3.80 3.91 -10.82
C ALA A 88 5.29 4.30 -10.83
N GLY A 89 6.18 3.42 -10.38
CA GLY A 89 7.61 3.64 -10.24
C GLY A 89 8.07 3.70 -8.79
N PHE A 90 9.33 3.32 -8.54
CA PHE A 90 10.03 3.69 -7.30
C PHE A 90 10.11 5.20 -7.13
N HIS A 91 10.35 5.69 -5.91
CA HIS A 91 10.44 7.12 -5.62
C HIS A 91 11.27 7.93 -6.64
N TYR A 92 12.51 7.49 -6.92
CA TYR A 92 13.43 8.15 -7.86
C TYR A 92 13.01 8.08 -9.33
N ALA A 93 12.13 7.14 -9.69
CA ALA A 93 11.65 6.89 -11.05
C ALA A 93 10.13 7.11 -11.18
N LEU A 94 9.49 7.66 -10.15
CA LEU A 94 8.05 7.82 -10.10
C LEU A 94 7.64 8.94 -11.06
N MET A 95 6.75 8.60 -11.98
CA MET A 95 6.26 9.53 -12.98
C MET A 95 4.92 10.11 -12.53
N PRO A 96 4.80 11.45 -12.33
CA PRO A 96 3.54 12.06 -11.86
C PRO A 96 2.29 11.65 -12.67
N PRO A 97 2.33 11.57 -14.03
CA PRO A 97 1.16 11.13 -14.79
C PRO A 97 0.71 9.70 -14.46
N HIS A 98 1.64 8.80 -14.14
CA HIS A 98 1.32 7.41 -13.78
C HIS A 98 0.67 7.33 -12.40
N LEU A 99 1.21 8.09 -11.43
CA LEU A 99 0.61 8.19 -10.10
C LEU A 99 -0.78 8.87 -10.15
N ASP A 100 -0.94 9.91 -10.97
CA ASP A 100 -2.20 10.65 -11.11
C ASP A 100 -3.32 9.77 -11.69
N ARG A 101 -3.05 9.03 -12.78
CA ARG A 101 -4.05 8.13 -13.37
C ARG A 101 -4.38 6.96 -12.45
N PHE A 102 -3.39 6.44 -11.71
CA PHE A 102 -3.60 5.40 -10.71
C PHE A 102 -4.52 5.90 -9.60
N SER A 103 -4.19 7.04 -9.00
CA SER A 103 -4.97 7.67 -7.92
C SER A 103 -6.39 7.97 -8.38
N LYS A 104 -6.57 8.47 -9.61
CA LYS A 104 -7.89 8.72 -10.19
C LYS A 104 -8.70 7.44 -10.37
N LYS A 105 -8.08 6.36 -10.87
CA LYS A 105 -8.77 5.07 -11.10
C LYS A 105 -9.22 4.44 -9.78
N PHE A 106 -8.34 4.44 -8.78
CA PHE A 106 -8.56 3.77 -7.51
C PHE A 106 -9.09 4.68 -6.40
N LYS A 107 -9.38 5.95 -6.74
CA LYS A 107 -9.98 6.97 -5.86
C LYS A 107 -9.15 7.28 -4.61
N THR A 108 -7.84 7.11 -4.71
CA THR A 108 -6.86 7.58 -3.72
C THR A 108 -6.85 9.11 -3.76
N LYS A 109 -7.07 9.75 -2.62
CA LYS A 109 -7.25 11.21 -2.55
C LYS A 109 -5.96 11.91 -2.20
N ASN A 110 -5.18 11.30 -1.32
CA ASN A 110 -3.94 11.86 -0.80
C ASN A 110 -2.85 10.81 -0.81
N THR A 111 -1.62 11.28 -0.63
CA THR A 111 -0.44 10.43 -0.43
C THR A 111 -0.56 9.52 0.80
N VAL A 112 -1.30 9.98 1.81
CA VAL A 112 -1.69 9.21 2.99
C VAL A 112 -3.17 9.39 3.21
N ASP A 113 -3.93 8.31 3.07
CA ASP A 113 -5.38 8.28 3.27
C ASP A 113 -5.76 7.62 4.59
N HIS A 114 -6.94 7.95 5.10
CA HIS A 114 -7.52 7.35 6.30
C HIS A 114 -8.94 6.89 6.00
N VAL A 115 -9.21 5.63 6.33
CA VAL A 115 -10.54 5.03 6.18
C VAL A 115 -10.96 4.32 7.47
N GLU A 116 -12.26 4.22 7.68
CA GLU A 116 -12.83 3.51 8.82
C GLU A 116 -13.73 2.38 8.30
N VAL A 117 -13.43 1.15 8.69
CA VAL A 117 -14.19 -0.04 8.30
C VAL A 117 -14.51 -0.83 9.56
N GLY A 118 -15.79 -1.10 9.80
CA GLY A 118 -16.23 -1.88 10.97
C GLY A 118 -15.80 -1.28 12.31
N GLY A 119 -15.66 0.05 12.40
CA GLY A 119 -15.19 0.75 13.60
C GLY A 119 -13.68 0.68 13.85
N ASN A 120 -12.89 0.21 12.87
CA ASN A 120 -11.44 0.17 12.92
C ASN A 120 -10.85 1.21 11.97
N HIS A 121 -9.77 1.85 12.39
CA HIS A 121 -9.03 2.82 11.61
C HIS A 121 -7.92 2.18 10.78
N PHE A 122 -7.89 2.49 9.49
CA PHE A 122 -6.83 2.09 8.57
C PHE A 122 -6.17 3.33 7.99
N VAL A 123 -4.85 3.39 8.04
CA VAL A 123 -4.04 4.44 7.42
C VAL A 123 -3.38 3.82 6.19
N LEU A 124 -3.71 4.33 5.01
CA LEU A 124 -3.23 3.83 3.73
C LEU A 124 -2.11 4.74 3.24
N ILE A 125 -0.89 4.24 3.14
CA ILE A 125 0.30 5.03 2.80
C ILE A 125 0.81 4.65 1.42
N ASN A 126 0.99 5.65 0.55
CA ASN A 126 1.85 5.52 -0.62
C ASN A 126 3.32 5.43 -0.16
N SER A 127 3.91 4.24 -0.22
CA SER A 127 5.28 3.98 0.21
C SER A 127 6.31 4.81 -0.56
N MET A 128 6.05 5.17 -1.82
CA MET A 128 6.98 5.94 -2.66
C MET A 128 7.09 7.38 -2.18
N ALA A 129 6.20 7.81 -1.30
CA ALA A 129 6.26 9.12 -0.68
C ALA A 129 7.01 9.15 0.64
N MET A 130 7.56 8.02 1.09
CA MET A 130 8.23 7.91 2.37
C MET A 130 9.77 7.98 2.27
N GLU A 131 10.30 8.35 1.10
CA GLU A 131 11.73 8.59 0.89
C GLU A 131 12.26 9.69 1.81
N GLY A 132 11.51 10.77 1.99
CA GLY A 132 11.85 11.85 2.92
C GLY A 132 12.96 12.82 2.45
N ASP A 133 13.23 12.85 1.14
CA ASP A 133 14.19 13.75 0.49
C ASP A 133 13.75 15.23 0.44
N GLY A 134 12.56 15.54 0.97
CA GLY A 134 11.96 16.87 0.98
C GLY A 134 11.27 17.27 -0.32
N CYS A 135 11.09 16.35 -1.28
CA CYS A 135 10.29 16.62 -2.47
C CYS A 135 8.81 16.88 -2.13
N SER A 136 8.06 17.41 -3.10
CA SER A 136 6.63 17.74 -2.88
C SER A 136 5.75 16.55 -2.48
N LEU A 137 6.07 15.34 -2.99
CA LEU A 137 5.35 14.11 -2.65
C LEU A 137 5.56 13.73 -1.19
N CYS A 138 6.83 13.71 -0.74
CA CYS A 138 7.19 13.42 0.64
C CYS A 138 6.65 14.47 1.61
N PHE A 139 6.80 15.75 1.28
CA PHE A 139 6.26 16.83 2.09
C PHE A 139 4.74 16.70 2.29
N SER A 140 4.01 16.40 1.23
CA SER A 140 2.56 16.15 1.32
C SER A 140 2.23 14.97 2.22
N ALA A 141 3.01 13.88 2.15
CA ALA A 141 2.81 12.70 2.97
C ALA A 141 3.02 13.02 4.46
N GLU A 142 4.08 13.73 4.79
CA GLU A 142 4.36 14.16 6.16
C GLU A 142 3.27 15.08 6.71
N GLU A 143 2.77 16.02 5.91
CA GLU A 143 1.67 16.91 6.33
C GLU A 143 0.40 16.11 6.65
N GLU A 144 0.04 15.14 5.82
CA GLU A 144 -1.13 14.29 6.06
C GLU A 144 -0.96 13.40 7.30
N ILE A 145 0.23 12.81 7.52
CA ILE A 145 0.53 12.06 8.75
C ILE A 145 0.40 12.97 9.98
N ARG A 146 0.97 14.18 9.94
CA ARG A 146 0.87 15.16 11.05
C ARG A 146 -0.59 15.54 11.33
N LYS A 147 -1.42 15.70 10.29
CA LYS A 147 -2.87 15.97 10.43
C LYS A 147 -3.59 14.77 11.06
N LEU A 148 -3.28 13.55 10.64
CA LEU A 148 -3.87 12.32 11.18
C LEU A 148 -3.47 12.10 12.64
N LYS A 149 -2.21 12.30 13.01
CA LYS A 149 -1.74 12.21 14.41
C LYS A 149 -2.56 13.12 15.32
N LYS A 150 -2.72 14.40 14.94
CA LYS A 150 -3.55 15.36 15.68
C LYS A 150 -5.00 14.88 15.83
N ARG A 151 -5.58 14.26 14.80
CA ARG A 151 -6.96 13.71 14.86
C ARG A 151 -7.04 12.52 15.81
N PHE A 152 -6.08 11.60 15.77
CA PHE A 152 -6.04 10.46 16.67
C PHE A 152 -5.79 10.86 18.12
N ASP A 153 -4.84 11.78 18.38
CA ASP A 153 -4.58 12.34 19.72
C ASP A 153 -5.83 13.00 20.31
N CYS A 154 -6.57 13.72 19.47
CA CYS A 154 -7.84 14.36 19.81
C CYS A 154 -8.90 13.32 20.21
N SER A 155 -9.03 12.26 19.41
CA SER A 155 -9.99 11.17 19.64
C SER A 155 -9.65 10.36 20.89
N LEU A 156 -8.36 10.12 21.16
CA LEU A 156 -7.86 9.41 22.33
C LEU A 156 -8.12 10.20 23.62
N ASN A 157 -7.82 11.50 23.62
CA ASN A 157 -7.96 12.37 24.80
C ASN A 157 -9.36 12.96 24.98
N ARG A 158 -10.30 12.71 24.05
CA ARG A 158 -11.67 13.28 24.02
C ARG A 158 -11.71 14.80 24.11
N ALA A 159 -10.62 15.47 23.73
CA ALA A 159 -10.43 16.92 23.84
C ALA A 159 -10.60 17.63 22.49
N CYS A 160 -11.57 17.19 21.68
CA CYS A 160 -11.82 17.75 20.36
C CYS A 160 -12.75 18.96 20.41
N GLU A 161 -12.28 20.11 19.90
CA GLU A 161 -13.03 21.37 19.97
C GLU A 161 -14.29 21.40 19.09
N SER A 162 -14.46 20.50 18.12
CA SER A 162 -15.76 20.13 17.52
C SER A 162 -15.58 19.26 16.27
N GLY A 163 -16.51 18.34 16.02
CA GLY A 163 -16.73 17.73 14.69
C GLY A 163 -16.19 16.31 14.47
N PHE A 164 -15.09 15.91 15.12
CA PHE A 164 -14.58 14.54 15.02
C PHE A 164 -15.05 13.72 16.22
N ARG A 165 -16.03 12.84 16.00
CA ARG A 165 -16.56 11.91 16.99
C ARG A 165 -16.50 10.48 16.46
N SER A 166 -15.28 10.04 16.11
CA SER A 166 -15.03 8.61 15.95
C SER A 166 -14.77 7.99 17.32
N ASN A 167 -15.16 6.72 17.49
CA ASN A 167 -14.60 5.93 18.58
C ASN A 167 -13.16 5.60 18.23
N TYR A 168 -12.22 6.02 19.07
CA TYR A 168 -10.82 5.70 18.86
C TYR A 168 -10.60 4.19 18.86
N SER A 169 -10.07 3.68 17.76
CA SER A 169 -9.31 2.42 17.72
C SER A 169 -7.84 2.76 17.46
N ARG A 170 -6.93 1.88 17.87
CA ARG A 170 -5.55 1.97 17.40
C ARG A 170 -5.53 1.78 15.86
N PRO A 171 -4.92 2.69 15.08
CA PRO A 171 -4.84 2.53 13.64
C PRO A 171 -4.01 1.32 13.22
N VAL A 172 -4.43 0.70 12.12
CA VAL A 172 -3.67 -0.28 11.35
C VAL A 172 -3.02 0.45 10.19
N LEU A 173 -1.70 0.33 10.07
CA LEU A 173 -0.96 0.95 8.97
C LEU A 173 -0.87 -0.04 7.81
N MET A 174 -1.23 0.45 6.62
CA MET A 174 -1.32 -0.31 5.38
C MET A 174 -0.43 0.37 4.34
N GLN A 175 0.59 -0.32 3.87
CA GLN A 175 1.50 0.20 2.85
C GLN A 175 2.06 -0.94 2.00
N HIS A 176 2.77 -0.61 0.93
CA HIS A 176 3.39 -1.63 0.08
C HIS A 176 4.72 -2.09 0.67
N PHE A 177 5.68 -1.17 0.85
CA PHE A 177 7.02 -1.49 1.35
C PHE A 177 7.05 -1.90 2.83
N PRO A 178 7.60 -3.09 3.17
CA PRO A 178 7.82 -3.50 4.56
C PRO A 178 8.78 -2.59 5.31
N LEU A 179 8.51 -2.39 6.61
CA LEU A 179 9.44 -1.69 7.51
C LEU A 179 10.55 -2.60 8.05
N PHE A 180 10.37 -3.92 7.98
CA PHE A 180 11.30 -4.89 8.54
C PHE A 180 11.26 -6.21 7.75
N ARG A 181 12.44 -6.77 7.50
CA ARG A 181 12.65 -8.17 7.10
C ARG A 181 14.04 -8.60 7.51
N GLU A 182 14.22 -9.87 7.82
CA GLU A 182 15.51 -10.38 8.30
C GLU A 182 16.65 -10.36 7.26
N SER A 183 16.37 -10.61 5.97
CA SER A 183 17.37 -10.65 4.90
C SER A 183 16.75 -10.51 3.50
N ASP A 184 17.47 -9.85 2.58
CA ASP A 184 17.15 -9.80 1.13
C ASP A 184 17.77 -10.95 0.32
N GLU A 185 18.50 -11.88 0.97
CA GLU A 185 19.18 -13.00 0.29
C GLU A 185 18.23 -13.93 -0.49
N VAL A 186 16.94 -13.91 -0.17
CA VAL A 186 15.91 -14.73 -0.82
C VAL A 186 15.27 -14.03 -2.03
N CYS A 187 15.55 -12.74 -2.24
CA CYS A 187 15.02 -11.96 -3.36
C CYS A 187 15.85 -12.24 -4.62
N GLU A 188 15.40 -13.20 -5.44
CA GLU A 188 16.13 -13.67 -6.63
C GLU A 188 16.03 -12.71 -7.84
N ASN A 189 15.07 -11.76 -7.83
CA ASN A 189 14.77 -10.90 -8.97
C ASN A 189 15.32 -9.48 -8.80
N ALA A 190 16.27 -9.09 -9.65
CA ALA A 190 16.89 -7.76 -9.61
C ALA A 190 15.95 -6.59 -9.99
N GLU A 191 14.77 -6.88 -10.58
CA GLU A 191 13.80 -5.84 -10.95
C GLU A 191 12.97 -5.36 -9.75
N ASP A 192 12.85 -6.23 -8.75
CA ASP A 192 12.15 -5.98 -7.49
C ASP A 192 13.15 -5.50 -6.43
N LEU A 193 14.37 -5.12 -6.80
CA LEU A 193 15.36 -4.56 -5.88
C LEU A 193 15.54 -3.07 -6.16
N ALA A 194 15.36 -2.25 -5.12
CA ALA A 194 15.86 -0.88 -5.17
C ALA A 194 17.40 -0.91 -5.26
N PRO A 195 18.03 0.03 -6.01
CA PRO A 195 19.48 0.19 -6.01
C PRO A 195 20.05 0.32 -4.58
N ASP A 196 21.21 -0.28 -4.31
CA ASP A 196 21.82 -0.35 -2.97
C ASP A 196 21.98 1.02 -2.29
N ASP A 197 22.16 2.09 -3.06
CA ASP A 197 22.30 3.48 -2.61
C ASP A 197 20.96 4.15 -2.24
N ILE A 198 19.83 3.63 -2.75
CA ILE A 198 18.48 4.16 -2.53
C ILE A 198 17.80 3.45 -1.35
N LEU A 199 18.13 2.18 -1.13
CA LEU A 199 17.55 1.38 -0.04
C LEU A 199 17.94 1.91 1.36
N GLU A 200 19.13 2.51 1.50
CA GLU A 200 19.55 3.14 2.77
C GLU A 200 18.77 4.42 3.12
N GLU A 201 18.35 5.21 2.13
CA GLU A 201 17.65 6.49 2.33
C GLU A 201 16.15 6.25 2.64
N ILE A 202 15.48 5.36 1.89
CA ILE A 202 14.10 4.90 2.15
C ILE A 202 13.90 4.42 3.59
N LEU A 203 14.81 3.57 4.08
CA LEU A 203 14.70 2.96 5.41
C LEU A 203 15.06 3.93 6.54
N GLN A 204 15.95 4.90 6.30
CA GLN A 204 16.26 5.94 7.29
C GLN A 204 15.08 6.85 7.59
N LEU A 205 14.27 7.19 6.59
CA LEU A 205 13.14 8.13 6.77
C LEU A 205 11.85 7.43 7.19
N LEU A 206 11.63 6.18 6.78
CA LEU A 206 10.60 5.33 7.39
C LEU A 206 10.87 5.11 8.90
N ARG A 207 12.14 4.96 9.32
CA ARG A 207 12.54 4.97 10.74
C ARG A 207 12.24 6.30 11.43
N VAL A 208 12.49 7.44 10.80
CA VAL A 208 12.26 8.75 11.43
C VAL A 208 10.76 9.09 11.52
N TYR A 209 9.92 8.60 10.61
CA TYR A 209 8.50 9.01 10.59
C TYR A 209 7.52 7.96 11.12
N CYS A 210 7.73 6.66 10.89
CA CYS A 210 6.88 5.64 11.51
C CYS A 210 7.26 5.38 12.98
N SER A 211 8.57 5.31 13.30
CA SER A 211 9.00 5.13 14.68
C SER A 211 8.67 6.35 15.54
N PHE A 212 9.02 7.55 15.10
CA PHE A 212 8.92 8.77 15.93
C PHE A 212 7.49 9.33 16.08
N PHE A 213 6.52 8.95 15.23
CA PHE A 213 5.18 9.54 15.26
C PHE A 213 4.01 8.59 15.56
N LEU A 214 4.12 7.29 15.25
CA LEU A 214 2.99 6.34 15.35
C LEU A 214 3.33 5.03 16.08
N LEU A 215 4.57 4.53 15.99
CA LEU A 215 4.99 3.27 16.61
C LEU A 215 5.58 3.45 18.02
N GLU A 216 6.46 4.43 18.27
CA GLU A 216 7.09 4.63 19.60
C GLU A 216 6.10 5.07 20.69
N GLU A 217 5.03 5.79 20.34
CA GLU A 217 3.96 6.17 21.29
C GLU A 217 2.93 5.03 21.53
N GLN A 218 3.15 3.82 20.99
CA GLN A 218 2.22 2.68 21.06
C GLN A 218 0.79 2.98 20.59
N GLN A 219 0.65 3.93 19.66
CA GLN A 219 -0.66 4.32 19.14
C GLN A 219 -1.15 3.36 18.04
N MET A 220 -0.27 2.55 17.44
CA MET A 220 -0.64 1.59 16.40
C MET A 220 -1.01 0.20 16.93
N ALA A 221 -1.91 -0.47 16.20
CA ALA A 221 -2.30 -1.85 16.47
C ALA A 221 -1.40 -2.86 15.74
N VAL A 222 -1.25 -2.67 14.43
CA VAL A 222 -0.56 -3.60 13.51
C VAL A 222 -0.03 -2.79 12.31
N LEU A 223 1.14 -3.17 11.81
CA LEU A 223 1.66 -2.76 10.51
C LEU A 223 1.48 -3.92 9.53
N LEU A 224 0.86 -3.67 8.38
CA LEU A 224 0.73 -4.62 7.29
C LEU A 224 1.34 -4.02 6.03
N ALA A 225 2.39 -4.68 5.57
CA ALA A 225 3.12 -4.34 4.37
C ALA A 225 3.52 -5.64 3.67
N LEU A 226 3.39 -5.63 2.34
CA LEU A 226 3.55 -6.79 1.50
C LEU A 226 4.22 -6.29 0.22
N ASP A 227 5.49 -6.63 0.10
CA ASP A 227 6.35 -6.49 -1.07
C ASP A 227 7.61 -7.35 -0.82
N ASP A 228 8.27 -7.80 -1.88
CA ASP A 228 9.52 -8.56 -1.87
C ASP A 228 10.76 -7.66 -1.64
N ILE A 229 10.61 -6.43 -1.14
CA ILE A 229 11.71 -5.51 -0.74
C ILE A 229 11.78 -5.27 0.78
N SER A 230 12.87 -5.56 1.50
CA SER A 230 13.19 -4.99 2.85
C SER A 230 14.39 -5.64 3.55
N ARG A 231 15.13 -4.85 4.36
CA ARG A 231 16.33 -5.30 5.11
C ARG A 231 16.19 -5.18 6.64
N ARG A 232 17.04 -5.94 7.33
CA ARG A 232 17.11 -6.19 8.79
C ARG A 232 17.16 -4.93 9.64
N ASP A 233 16.37 -4.92 10.71
CA ASP A 233 16.54 -4.02 11.85
C ASP A 233 16.53 -4.83 13.16
N GLU A 234 17.67 -4.97 13.85
CA GLU A 234 17.82 -5.79 15.06
C GLU A 234 17.03 -5.29 16.29
N ASN A 235 16.13 -4.31 16.13
CA ASN A 235 15.45 -3.59 17.22
C ASN A 235 13.91 -3.70 17.21
N PHE A 236 13.27 -4.45 16.31
CA PHE A 236 11.82 -4.63 16.29
C PHE A 236 11.40 -6.05 16.69
N GLU A 237 10.61 -6.17 17.77
CA GLU A 237 9.80 -7.37 18.02
C GLU A 237 8.49 -7.22 17.24
N VAL A 238 8.32 -8.01 16.18
CA VAL A 238 7.03 -8.17 15.49
C VAL A 238 6.40 -9.48 15.95
N TYR A 239 5.14 -9.42 16.36
CA TYR A 239 4.37 -10.62 16.67
C TYR A 239 3.96 -11.32 15.39
N ASP A 240 4.48 -12.52 15.19
CA ASP A 240 4.14 -13.42 14.11
C ASP A 240 2.63 -13.76 14.19
N ALA A 241 1.87 -13.44 13.15
CA ALA A 241 0.47 -13.84 13.05
C ALA A 241 0.41 -15.25 12.47
N THR A 242 0.52 -16.25 13.36
CA THR A 242 0.22 -17.67 13.04
C THR A 242 -1.22 -17.87 12.61
#